data_AF-G7EVV7-F1
#
_entry.id   AF-G7EVV7-F1
#
_cell.length_a   1.000
_cell.length_b   1.000
_cell.length_c   1.000
_cell.angle_alpha   90.00
_cell.angle_beta   90.00
_cell.angle_gamma   90.00
#
_symmetry.space_group_name_H-M   'P 1'
#
loop_
_entity.id
_entity.type
_entity.pdbx_description
1 polymer ?
#
loop_
_entity_poly.entity_id
_entity_poly.type
_entity_poly.pdbx_seq_one_letter_code
_entity_poly.pdbx_strand_id
1 'polypeptide(L)'
;MPGTRITDQQVTIYMKHRKRNSQVIAAAKAGISERSARRIDKLDEQPLSNKRQWRTRIDPLESIWDSIVGQLRFQRARCISMLL
;
A
#
# COMPACT_ATOMS: atom_id res chain seq x y z
N MET A 1 -16.18 12.25 13.47
CA MET A 1 -16.59 11.16 12.54
C MET A 1 -15.64 11.15 11.34
N PRO A 2 -15.18 9.99 10.85
CA PRO A 2 -14.38 9.92 9.63
C PRO A 2 -15.22 10.33 8.41
N GLY A 3 -14.60 11.02 7.46
CA GLY A 3 -15.29 11.47 6.23
C GLY A 3 -15.50 10.35 5.21
N THR A 4 -16.38 10.58 4.23
CA THR A 4 -16.64 9.66 3.11
C THR A 4 -15.36 9.38 2.32
N ARG A 5 -15.11 8.11 2.02
CA ARG A 5 -13.97 7.68 1.21
C ARG A 5 -14.13 8.14 -0.24
N ILE A 6 -13.07 8.70 -0.82
CA ILE A 6 -13.03 9.05 -2.24
C ILE A 6 -12.96 7.76 -3.06
N THR A 7 -13.80 7.62 -4.08
CA THR A 7 -13.85 6.43 -4.94
C THR A 7 -12.87 6.53 -6.10
N ASP A 8 -12.46 5.38 -6.64
CA ASP A 8 -11.53 5.33 -7.78
C ASP A 8 -12.13 5.99 -9.04
N GLN A 9 -13.46 5.93 -9.19
CA GLN A 9 -14.18 6.64 -10.25
C GLN A 9 -14.04 8.17 -10.11
N GLN A 10 -14.19 8.71 -8.89
CA GLN A 10 -14.01 10.13 -8.64
C GLN A 10 -12.58 10.57 -8.96
N VAL A 11 -11.57 9.77 -8.58
CA VAL A 11 -10.17 10.03 -8.93
C VAL A 11 -9.96 10.03 -10.44
N THR A 12 -10.55 9.07 -11.15
CA THR A 12 -10.44 8.97 -12.62
C THR A 12 -11.05 10.19 -13.33
N ILE A 13 -12.25 10.60 -12.91
CA ILE A 13 -12.93 11.80 -13.44
C ILE A 13 -12.09 13.04 -13.14
N TYR A 14 -11.58 13.16 -11.92
CA TYR A 14 -10.71 14.26 -11.51
C TYR A 14 -9.48 14.36 -12.41
N MET A 15 -8.72 13.26 -12.58
CA MET A 15 -7.53 13.22 -13.41
C MET A 15 -7.80 13.59 -14.87
N LYS A 16 -8.96 13.17 -15.41
CA LYS A 16 -9.39 13.55 -16.77
C LYS A 16 -9.60 15.07 -16.90
N HIS A 17 -10.24 15.70 -15.91
CA HIS A 17 -10.50 17.14 -15.94
C HIS A 17 -9.29 17.99 -15.56
N ARG A 18 -8.41 17.48 -14.70
CA ARG A 18 -7.22 18.19 -14.18
C ARG A 18 -6.23 18.60 -15.27
N LYS A 19 -6.20 17.87 -16.39
CA LYS A 19 -5.36 18.16 -17.57
C LYS A 19 -5.71 19.46 -18.31
N ARG A 20 -6.96 19.93 -18.19
CA ARG A 20 -7.48 21.07 -18.98
C ARG A 20 -8.11 22.17 -18.14
N ASN A 21 -8.34 21.91 -16.85
CA ASN A 21 -9.05 22.83 -15.95
C ASN A 21 -8.21 23.11 -14.70
N SER A 22 -8.53 24.19 -14.01
CA SER A 22 -7.98 24.45 -12.68
C SER A 22 -8.40 23.35 -11.69
N GLN A 23 -7.61 23.18 -10.63
CA GLN A 23 -7.85 22.18 -9.59
C GLN A 23 -9.25 22.30 -8.98
N VAL A 24 -9.71 23.53 -8.72
CA VAL A 24 -11.03 23.83 -8.15
C VAL A 24 -12.15 23.30 -9.06
N ILE A 25 -12.08 23.62 -10.36
CA ILE A 25 -13.07 23.22 -11.34
C ILE A 25 -13.06 21.69 -11.53
N ALA A 26 -11.87 21.07 -11.58
CA ALA A 26 -11.75 19.62 -11.71
C ALA A 26 -12.29 18.89 -10.47
N ALA A 27 -12.03 19.41 -9.28
CA ALA A 27 -12.53 18.87 -8.02
C ALA A 27 -14.06 18.93 -7.94
N ALA A 28 -14.64 20.07 -8.29
CA ALA A 28 -16.09 20.25 -8.36
C ALA A 28 -16.74 19.29 -9.35
N LYS A 29 -16.17 19.14 -10.57
CA LYS A 29 -16.65 18.19 -11.58
C LYS A 29 -16.58 16.72 -11.12
N ALA A 30 -15.59 16.38 -10.29
CA ALA A 30 -15.43 15.04 -9.73
C ALA A 30 -16.21 14.82 -8.42
N GLY A 31 -16.88 15.84 -7.89
CA GLY A 31 -17.60 15.75 -6.61
C GLY A 31 -16.67 15.54 -5.41
N ILE A 32 -15.44 16.06 -5.46
CA ILE A 32 -14.46 15.98 -4.36
C ILE A 32 -14.10 17.38 -3.86
N SER A 33 -13.63 17.45 -2.60
CA SER A 33 -13.14 18.72 -2.05
C SER A 33 -11.80 19.14 -2.66
N GLU A 34 -11.55 20.44 -2.75
CA GLU A 34 -10.27 20.99 -3.20
C GLU A 34 -9.08 20.46 -2.40
N ARG A 35 -9.22 20.34 -1.07
CA ARG A 35 -8.18 19.80 -0.19
C ARG A 35 -7.83 18.36 -0.59
N SER A 36 -8.82 17.56 -0.95
CA SER A 36 -8.62 16.19 -1.41
C SER A 36 -7.97 16.12 -2.79
N ALA A 37 -8.41 16.98 -3.71
CA ALA A 37 -7.77 17.16 -5.01
C ALA A 37 -6.28 17.52 -4.89
N ARG A 38 -5.91 18.45 -3.99
CA ARG A 38 -4.50 18.77 -3.68
C ARG A 38 -3.69 17.57 -3.23
N ARG A 39 -4.30 16.69 -2.43
CA ARG A 39 -3.63 15.48 -1.95
C ARG A 39 -3.40 14.48 -3.08
N ILE A 40 -4.35 14.37 -4.01
CA ILE A 40 -4.24 13.51 -5.19
C ILE A 40 -3.12 14.03 -6.10
N ASP A 41 -3.09 15.34 -6.38
CA ASP A 41 -2.02 15.97 -7.18
C ASP A 41 -0.63 15.67 -6.55
N LYS A 42 -0.49 15.86 -5.23
CA LYS A 42 0.75 15.55 -4.52
C LYS A 42 1.12 14.07 -4.51
N LEU A 43 0.16 13.17 -4.63
CA LEU A 43 0.41 11.72 -4.71
C LEU A 43 0.92 11.33 -6.10
N ASP A 44 0.40 11.97 -7.14
CA ASP A 44 0.82 11.75 -8.54
C ASP A 44 2.23 12.31 -8.81
N GLU A 45 2.59 13.41 -8.13
CA GLU A 45 3.93 13.99 -8.17
C GLU A 45 4.97 13.21 -7.35
N GLN A 46 4.53 12.32 -6.46
CA GLN A 46 5.47 11.49 -5.70
C GLN A 46 6.02 10.39 -6.59
N PRO A 47 7.36 10.21 -6.68
CA PRO A 47 7.91 9.04 -7.33
C PRO A 47 7.32 7.80 -6.65
N LEU A 48 6.68 6.96 -7.46
CA LEU A 48 6.10 5.69 -7.04
C LEU A 48 7.17 4.91 -6.29
N SER A 49 6.97 4.78 -4.98
CA SER A 49 7.77 3.93 -4.09
C SER A 49 9.19 4.44 -3.76
N ASN A 50 9.27 5.46 -2.90
CA ASN A 50 10.34 5.51 -1.89
C ASN A 50 10.04 4.53 -0.73
N LYS A 51 9.54 3.32 -1.01
CA LYS A 51 9.52 2.27 0.01
C LYS A 51 10.97 1.96 0.32
N ARG A 52 11.37 2.20 1.57
CA ARG A 52 12.70 1.87 2.06
C ARG A 52 12.97 0.40 1.75
N GLN A 53 14.00 0.14 0.95
CA GLN A 53 14.42 -1.22 0.62
C GLN A 53 15.10 -1.93 1.80
N TRP A 54 15.55 -1.18 2.80
CA TRP A 54 16.24 -1.68 3.97
C TRP A 54 15.39 -1.55 5.23
N ARG A 55 15.52 -2.52 6.13
CA ARG A 55 14.93 -2.46 7.48
C ARG A 55 15.77 -1.53 8.35
N THR A 56 15.13 -0.66 9.12
CA THR A 56 15.84 0.27 10.01
C THR A 56 16.62 -0.42 11.14
N ARG A 57 16.29 -1.67 11.44
CA ARG A 57 16.96 -2.47 12.46
C ARG A 57 17.25 -3.87 11.91
N ILE A 58 18.37 -4.42 12.37
CA ILE A 58 18.69 -5.84 12.24
C ILE A 58 17.62 -6.64 12.99
N ASP A 59 17.17 -7.77 12.44
CA ASP A 59 16.17 -8.62 13.08
C ASP A 59 16.78 -9.22 14.37
N PRO A 60 16.21 -8.94 15.57
CA PRO A 60 16.73 -9.50 16.82
C PRO A 60 16.56 -11.02 16.93
N LEU A 61 15.75 -11.64 16.06
CA LEU A 61 15.47 -13.08 16.06
C LEU A 61 16.17 -13.83 14.92
N GLU A 62 17.01 -13.15 14.13
CA GLU A 62 17.72 -13.74 12.98
C GLU A 62 18.40 -15.07 13.35
N SER A 63 19.09 -15.10 14.51
CA SER A 63 19.82 -16.29 14.98
C SER A 63 18.93 -17.44 15.46
N ILE A 64 17.65 -17.19 15.73
CA ILE A 64 16.70 -18.19 16.26
C ILE A 64 15.93 -18.83 15.10
N TRP A 65 15.74 -18.10 14.00
CA TRP A 65 14.95 -18.56 12.86
C TRP A 65 15.49 -19.86 12.23
N ASP A 66 16.81 -20.03 12.14
CA ASP A 66 17.42 -21.24 11.59
C ASP A 66 17.02 -22.50 12.38
N SER A 67 16.98 -22.39 13.71
CA SER A 67 16.57 -23.48 14.60
C SER A 67 15.09 -23.81 14.44
N ILE A 68 14.22 -22.79 14.38
CA ILE A 68 12.77 -22.98 14.26
C ILE A 68 12.40 -23.56 12.90
N VAL A 69 13.03 -23.09 11.81
CA VAL A 69 12.80 -23.60 10.45
C VAL A 69 13.26 -25.05 10.33
N GLY A 70 14.40 -25.41 10.93
CA GLY A 70 14.86 -26.80 11.01
C GLY A 70 13.86 -27.70 11.73
N GLN A 71 13.37 -27.26 12.90
CA GLN A 71 12.36 -27.99 13.68
C GLN A 71 11.04 -28.16 12.91
N LEU A 72 10.55 -27.10 12.25
CA LEU A 72 9.33 -27.15 11.43
C LEU A 72 9.46 -28.13 10.25
N ARG A 73 10.62 -28.14 9.57
CA ARG A 73 10.90 -29.08 8.47
C ARG A 73 10.93 -30.52 8.97
N PHE A 74 11.60 -30.76 10.10
CA PHE A 74 11.67 -32.08 10.73
C PHE A 74 10.30 -32.60 11.16
N GLN A 75 9.45 -31.73 11.74
CA GLN A 75 8.08 -32.07 12.11
C GLN A 75 7.23 -32.43 10.89
N ARG A 76 7.35 -31.69 9.79
CA ARG A 76 6.64 -32.01 8.53
C ARG A 76 7.05 -33.38 7.98
N ALA A 77 8.35 -33.69 7.98
CA ALA A 77 8.84 -35.00 7.52
C ALA A 77 8.34 -36.16 8.41
N ARG A 78 8.29 -35.96 9.73
CA ARG A 78 7.71 -36.95 10.66
C ARG A 78 6.21 -37.16 10.46
N CYS A 79 5.44 -36.10 10.22
CA CYS A 79 4.00 -36.24 9.96
C CYS A 79 3.73 -37.05 8.68
N ILE A 80 4.54 -36.87 7.63
CA ILE A 80 4.40 -37.63 6.38
C ILE A 80 4.76 -39.11 6.59
N SER A 81 5.80 -39.40 7.39
CA SER A 81 6.21 -40.78 7.71
C SER A 81 5.27 -41.52 8.66
N MET A 82 4.35 -40.83 9.34
CA MET A 82 3.39 -41.43 10.28
C MET A 82 2.00 -41.67 9.66
N LEU A 83 1.81 -41.21 8.42
CA LEU A 83 0.57 -41.37 7.63
C LEU A 83 0.68 -42.43 6.50
N LEU A 84 1.85 -43.07 6.37
CA LEU A 84 2.14 -44.23 5.51
C LEU A 84 2.46 -45.44 6.39
#